data_AF-A0A357WQW8-F1
#
_entry.id   AF-A0A357WQW8-F1
#
_cell.length_a   1.000
_cell.length_b   1.000
_cell.length_c   1.000
_cell.angle_alpha   90.00
_cell.angle_beta   90.00
_cell.angle_gamma   90.00
#
_symmetry.space_group_name_H-M   'P 1'
#
loop_
_entity.id
_entity.type
_entity.pdbx_description
1 polymer ?
#
loop_
_entity_poly.entity_id
_entity_poly.type
_entity_poly.pdbx_seq_one_letter_code
_entity_poly.pdbx_strand_id
1 'polypeptide(L)'
;MWIDKYNSEGYYDPTTYQAMRMVLRDELKRRYGTGYRPLVFICSPFAGDIKANTERTKNYCRFAVEQYAIPLAPHLLYPQFMDEHDPDSRKLGLFFGRVL
;
A
#
# COMPACT_ATOMS: atom_id res chain seq x y z
N MET A 1 2.85 11.48 -10.54
CA MET A 1 2.95 11.91 -11.95
C MET A 1 2.47 10.76 -12.82
N TRP A 2 1.31 10.91 -13.47
CA TRP A 2 0.79 9.94 -14.43
C TRP A 2 1.37 10.30 -15.80
N ILE A 3 2.01 9.34 -16.49
CA ILE A 3 2.56 9.53 -17.84
C ILE A 3 1.59 8.88 -18.81
N ASP A 4 0.99 9.69 -19.68
CA ASP A 4 0.04 9.22 -20.68
C ASP A 4 0.74 8.64 -21.92
N LYS A 5 0.09 7.69 -22.59
CA LYS A 5 0.54 7.14 -23.89
C LYS A 5 0.20 8.07 -25.05
N TYR A 6 -0.60 9.11 -24.82
CA TYR A 6 -0.98 10.11 -25.82
C TYR A 6 -0.35 11.46 -25.49
N ASN A 7 0.03 12.21 -26.52
CA ASN A 7 0.56 13.57 -26.35
C ASN A 7 -0.57 14.58 -26.07
N SER A 8 -0.23 15.86 -25.91
CA SER A 8 -1.21 16.94 -25.62
C SER A 8 -2.25 17.15 -26.72
N GLU A 9 -1.98 16.67 -27.94
CA GLU A 9 -2.90 16.73 -29.08
C GLU A 9 -3.74 15.45 -29.22
N GLY A 10 -3.54 14.47 -28.34
CA GLY A 10 -4.27 13.20 -28.34
C GLY A 10 -3.71 12.15 -29.31
N TYR A 11 -2.56 12.38 -29.93
CA TYR A 11 -1.91 11.39 -30.78
C TYR A 11 -1.17 10.35 -29.94
N TYR A 12 -1.22 9.09 -30.38
CA TYR A 12 -0.48 8.01 -29.74
C TYR A 12 1.03 8.26 -29.89
N ASP A 13 1.72 8.48 -28.77
CA ASP A 13 3.15 8.79 -28.73
C ASP A 13 3.90 7.78 -27.85
N PRO A 14 4.17 6.57 -28.38
CA PRO A 14 4.83 5.51 -27.64
C PRO A 14 6.29 5.86 -27.30
N THR A 15 6.96 6.67 -28.12
CA THR A 15 8.38 7.01 -27.96
C THR A 15 8.56 7.92 -26.75
N THR A 16 7.79 9.01 -26.69
CA THR A 16 7.84 9.95 -25.54
C THR A 16 7.41 9.24 -24.26
N TYR A 17 6.35 8.43 -24.32
CA TYR A 17 5.92 7.61 -23.18
C TYR A 17 7.04 6.70 -22.66
N GLN A 18 7.72 5.97 -23.55
CA GLN A 18 8.80 5.07 -23.16
C GLN A 18 10.00 5.83 -22.57
N ALA A 19 10.41 6.92 -23.20
CA ALA A 19 11.53 7.74 -22.73
C ALA A 19 11.25 8.30 -21.33
N MET A 20 10.06 8.90 -21.11
CA MET A 20 9.68 9.42 -19.80
C MET A 20 9.57 8.30 -18.74
N ARG A 21 9.07 7.12 -19.11
CA ARG A 21 9.00 5.96 -18.21
C ARG A 21 10.39 5.48 -17.79
N MET A 22 11.38 5.50 -18.69
CA MET A 22 12.76 5.16 -18.38
C MET A 22 13.38 6.18 -17.43
N VAL A 23 13.24 7.48 -17.70
CA VAL A 23 13.72 8.55 -16.82
C VAL A 23 13.09 8.44 -15.43
N LEU A 24 11.76 8.27 -15.34
CA LEU A 24 11.06 8.09 -14.07
C LEU A 24 11.58 6.86 -13.31
N ARG A 25 11.80 5.74 -14.01
CA ARG A 25 12.35 4.52 -13.41
C ARG A 25 13.77 4.77 -12.87
N ASP A 26 14.62 5.46 -13.60
CA ASP A 26 16.00 5.75 -13.18
C ASP A 26 16.05 6.75 -12.02
N GLU A 27 15.18 7.75 -12.01
CA GLU A 27 15.01 8.67 -10.87
C GLU A 27 14.53 7.94 -9.63
N LEU A 28 13.47 7.13 -9.74
CA LEU A 28 12.98 6.28 -8.64
C LEU A 28 14.08 5.34 -8.17
N LYS A 29 14.88 4.80 -9.11
CA LYS A 29 15.99 3.90 -8.79
C LYS A 29 17.08 4.58 -7.97
N ARG A 30 17.48 5.78 -8.39
CA ARG A 30 18.45 6.63 -7.68
C ARG A 30 17.95 7.06 -6.30
N ARG A 31 16.66 7.42 -6.20
CA ARG A 31 16.09 8.03 -4.99
C ARG A 31 15.68 6.99 -3.94
N TYR A 32 15.26 5.79 -4.36
CA TYR A 32 14.63 4.79 -3.47
C TYR A 32 15.17 3.34 -3.58
N GLY A 33 16.21 3.06 -4.38
CA GLY A 33 16.69 1.69 -4.68
C GLY A 33 15.91 1.06 -5.85
N THR A 34 15.91 -0.26 -6.09
CA THR A 34 15.23 -0.89 -7.27
C THR A 34 13.75 -0.51 -7.49
N GLY A 35 13.12 0.20 -6.54
CA GLY A 35 11.81 0.84 -6.66
C GLY A 35 10.65 -0.14 -6.49
N TYR A 36 10.91 -1.42 -6.76
CA TYR A 36 9.99 -2.50 -6.49
C TYR A 36 9.98 -2.81 -4.99
N ARG A 37 8.81 -2.63 -4.38
CA ARG A 37 8.49 -3.12 -3.04
C ARG A 37 7.17 -3.88 -3.13
N PRO A 38 7.13 -5.18 -2.84
CA PRO A 38 5.88 -5.91 -2.85
C PRO A 38 4.94 -5.33 -1.78
N LEU A 39 3.67 -5.19 -2.13
CA LEU A 39 2.62 -4.91 -1.15
C LEU A 39 2.38 -6.19 -0.34
N VAL A 40 2.47 -6.11 0.98
CA VAL A 40 2.29 -7.25 1.87
C VAL A 40 1.12 -6.97 2.81
N PHE A 41 0.09 -7.80 2.67
CA PHE A 41 -1.04 -7.81 3.58
C PHE A 41 -0.67 -8.57 4.86
N ILE A 42 -0.79 -7.91 6.01
CA ILE A 42 -0.49 -8.50 7.32
C ILE A 42 -1.81 -8.83 8.02
N CYS A 43 -2.13 -10.12 8.11
CA CYS A 43 -3.24 -10.66 8.91
C CYS A 43 -2.70 -11.11 10.28
N SER A 44 -3.16 -10.49 11.36
CA SER A 44 -2.88 -10.97 12.72
C SER A 44 -4.11 -10.77 13.60
N PRO A 45 -4.23 -11.53 14.71
CA PRO A 45 -5.30 -11.29 15.68
C PRO A 45 -5.28 -9.84 16.16
N PHE A 46 -6.45 -9.19 16.18
CA PHE A 46 -6.64 -7.86 16.76
C PHE A 46 -7.43 -7.94 18.07
N ALA A 47 -8.56 -8.65 18.07
CA ALA A 47 -9.42 -8.86 19.24
C ALA A 47 -8.74 -9.66 20.37
N GLY A 48 -9.28 -9.55 21.58
CA GLY A 48 -8.69 -10.10 22.80
C GLY A 48 -7.79 -9.06 23.47
N ASP A 49 -6.50 -9.34 23.60
CA ASP A 49 -5.52 -8.37 24.10
C ASP A 49 -5.15 -7.37 23.00
N ILE A 50 -6.02 -6.37 22.79
CA ILE A 50 -5.85 -5.34 21.74
C ILE A 50 -4.49 -4.65 21.85
N LYS A 51 -4.02 -4.37 23.07
CA LYS A 51 -2.76 -3.66 23.29
C LYS A 51 -1.57 -4.52 22.83
N ALA A 52 -1.49 -5.76 23.30
CA ALA A 52 -0.41 -6.66 22.90
C ALA A 52 -0.46 -7.00 21.40
N ASN A 53 -1.66 -7.23 20.86
CA ASN A 53 -1.88 -7.53 19.44
C ASN A 53 -1.50 -6.37 18.53
N THR A 54 -1.79 -5.13 18.95
CA THR A 54 -1.40 -3.92 18.24
C THR A 54 0.12 -3.81 18.14
N GLU A 55 0.83 -3.99 19.26
CA GLU A 55 2.30 -3.93 19.27
C GLU A 55 2.93 -5.06 18.44
N ARG A 56 2.39 -6.29 18.51
CA ARG A 56 2.83 -7.38 17.63
C ARG A 56 2.67 -7.04 16.16
N THR A 57 1.52 -6.50 15.77
CA THR A 57 1.24 -6.11 14.38
C THR A 57 2.19 -5.01 13.91
N LYS A 58 2.47 -4.00 14.74
CA LYS A 58 3.46 -2.95 14.44
C LYS A 58 4.86 -3.53 14.22
N ASN A 59 5.25 -4.52 15.02
CA ASN A 59 6.53 -5.22 14.84
C ASN A 59 6.59 -5.99 13.52
N TYR A 60 5.50 -6.65 13.12
CA TYR A 60 5.42 -7.32 11.80
C TYR A 60 5.49 -6.30 10.65
N CYS A 61 4.79 -5.17 10.75
CA CYS A 61 4.89 -4.09 9.77
C CYS A 61 6.32 -3.56 9.65
N ARG A 62 7.00 -3.34 10.79
CA ARG A 62 8.39 -2.90 10.83
C ARG A 62 9.31 -3.92 10.14
N PHE A 63 9.16 -5.20 10.46
CA PHE A 63 9.91 -6.27 9.81
C PHE A 63 9.69 -6.26 8.29
N ALA A 64 8.45 -6.11 7.82
CA ALA A 64 8.16 -6.02 6.39
C ALA A 64 8.86 -4.82 5.71
N VAL A 65 8.92 -3.66 6.37
CA VAL A 65 9.68 -2.49 5.86
C VAL A 65 11.16 -2.82 5.71
N GLU A 66 11.75 -3.49 6.70
CA GLU A 66 13.15 -3.95 6.67
C GLU A 66 13.40 -4.96 5.54
N GLN A 67 12.41 -5.78 5.20
CA GLN A 67 12.43 -6.71 4.06
C GLN A 67 12.06 -6.05 2.71
N TYR A 68 12.14 -4.73 2.60
CA TYR A 68 11.81 -3.98 1.38
C TYR A 68 10.37 -4.15 0.89
N ALA A 69 9.42 -4.46 1.76
CA ALA A 69 7.98 -4.51 1.44
C ALA A 69 7.24 -3.22 1.85
N ILE A 70 6.04 -3.03 1.29
CA ILE A 70 5.06 -2.05 1.74
C ILE A 70 4.04 -2.80 2.62
N PRO A 71 4.08 -2.64 3.95
CA PRO A 71 3.12 -3.34 4.82
C PRO A 71 1.74 -2.67 4.79
N LEU A 72 0.70 -3.49 4.82
CA LEU A 72 -0.67 -3.06 5.02
C LEU A 72 -1.35 -3.95 6.07
N ALA A 73 -1.78 -3.34 7.17
CA ALA A 73 -2.51 -4.01 8.24
C ALA A 73 -3.87 -3.29 8.44
N PRO A 74 -4.92 -3.69 7.69
CA PRO A 74 -6.20 -2.96 7.72
C PRO A 74 -6.86 -2.92 9.09
N HIS A 75 -6.66 -3.94 9.91
CA HIS A 75 -7.15 -4.00 11.29
C HIS A 75 -6.42 -3.06 12.26
N LEU A 76 -5.35 -2.36 11.84
CA LEU A 76 -4.83 -1.19 12.54
C LEU A 76 -5.24 0.13 11.87
N LEU A 77 -5.54 0.10 10.57
CA LEU A 77 -5.86 1.29 9.79
C LEU A 77 -7.30 1.75 10.04
N TYR A 78 -8.28 0.87 9.79
CA TYR A 78 -9.70 1.23 9.84
C TYR A 78 -10.19 1.59 11.23
N PRO A 79 -9.78 0.93 12.33
CA PRO A 79 -10.24 1.31 13.66
C PRO A 79 -9.87 2.74 14.09
N GLN A 80 -9.00 3.44 13.37
CA GLN A 80 -8.68 4.85 13.64
C GLN A 80 -9.81 5.80 13.26
N PHE A 81 -10.73 5.38 12.38
CA PHE A 81 -11.83 6.20 11.88
C PHE A 81 -13.13 5.41 11.65
N MET A 82 -13.16 4.12 11.99
CA MET A 82 -14.30 3.21 11.92
C MET A 82 -14.49 2.57 13.29
N ASP A 83 -15.72 2.47 13.76
CA ASP A 83 -16.02 1.82 15.05
C ASP A 83 -16.00 0.29 14.87
N GLU A 84 -15.15 -0.41 15.63
CA GLU A 84 -15.06 -1.88 15.63
C GLU A 84 -16.19 -2.56 16.41
N HIS A 85 -16.87 -1.81 17.28
CA HIS A 85 -18.02 -2.27 18.06
C HIS A 85 -19.34 -2.11 17.30
N ASP A 86 -19.37 -1.26 16.27
CA ASP A 86 -20.48 -1.15 15.34
C ASP A 86 -20.41 -2.29 14.29
N PRO A 87 -21.42 -3.19 14.21
CA PRO A 87 -21.39 -4.34 13.30
C PRO A 87 -21.30 -3.97 11.82
N ASP A 88 -21.93 -2.86 11.41
CA ASP A 88 -21.96 -2.43 10.00
C ASP A 88 -20.61 -1.85 9.56
N SER A 89 -20.05 -0.96 10.38
CA SER A 89 -18.68 -0.46 10.26
C SER A 89 -17.67 -1.61 10.22
N ARG A 90 -17.75 -2.57 11.15
CA ARG A 90 -16.88 -3.75 11.18
C ARG A 90 -16.98 -4.57 9.89
N LYS A 91 -18.19 -4.84 9.41
CA LYS A 91 -18.41 -5.59 8.16
C LYS A 91 -17.81 -4.87 6.96
N LEU A 92 -17.92 -3.54 6.93
CA LEU A 92 -17.37 -2.71 5.87
C LEU A 92 -15.83 -2.69 5.91
N GLY A 93 -15.22 -2.57 7.09
CA GLY A 93 -13.76 -2.63 7.26
C GLY A 93 -13.17 -3.99 6.84
N LEU A 94 -13.85 -5.09 7.18
CA LEU A 94 -13.47 -6.43 6.71
C LEU A 94 -13.60 -6.57 5.19
N PHE A 95 -14.62 -5.97 4.58
CA PHE A 95 -14.77 -5.95 3.14
C PHE A 95 -13.62 -5.19 2.47
N PHE A 96 -13.27 -4.00 2.97
CA PHE A 96 -12.14 -3.23 2.42
C PHE A 96 -10.83 -4.00 2.50
N GLY A 97 -10.56 -4.67 3.63
CA GLY A 97 -9.38 -5.54 3.77
C GLY A 97 -9.37 -6.72 2.79
N ARG A 98 -10.52 -7.12 2.25
CA ARG A 98 -10.64 -8.20 1.26
C ARG A 98 -10.41 -7.74 -0.18
N VAL A 99 -10.58 -6.44 -0.44
CA VAL A 99 -10.45 -5.83 -1.77
C VAL A 99 -9.01 -5.39 -2.05
N LEU A 100 -8.28 -5.00 -0.98
CA LEU A 100 -6.87 -4.62 -1.01
C LEU A 100 -5.96 -5.81 -1.33
#